data_AF-A0A954ZK48-F1
#
_entry.id   AF-A0A954ZK48-F1
#
_cell.length_a   1.000
_cell.length_b   1.000
_cell.length_c   1.000
_cell.angle_alpha   90.00
_cell.angle_beta   90.00
_cell.angle_gamma   90.00
#
_symmetry.space_group_name_H-M   'P 1'
#
loop_
_entity.id
_entity.type
_entity.pdbx_description
1 polymer ?
#
loop_
_entity_poly.entity_id
_entity_poly.type
_entity_poly.pdbx_seq_one_letter_code
_entity_poly.pdbx_strand_id
1 'polypeptide(L)'
;MSQPNSAEEHKLVSSFESVRKVLSDEQFADRWDKPLAYWALPNDRRLPLAFLGRSVGDLLSTPFHELSATRGIGQKKISSLVKLLHRATHNEPPAVPYGIRELADEMDQKRAQLESHEGSGFDPSLVSEVLWVEWCDTVRRFHLEDATLGRLAPSLQMLPTVIWEKRLGEYVDQSLSEIRDMRTHGEKRVRVILEVFSAIHQLLSGSTADNHLSARLIPRFILPIESWLNGTRRGCEPPARLEVEQRVARPLLQQIRIDSGETVYQLARDRL
;
A
#
# COMPACT_ATOMS: atom_id res chain seq x y z
N MET A 1 35.10 1.89 -36.02
CA MET A 1 35.22 1.16 -34.73
C MET A 1 34.54 2.01 -33.66
N SER A 2 33.33 1.61 -33.26
CA SER A 2 32.41 2.45 -32.49
C SER A 2 32.67 2.30 -30.98
N GLN A 3 33.04 3.39 -30.30
CA GLN A 3 33.06 3.53 -28.84
C GLN A 3 31.85 4.34 -28.32
N PRO A 4 30.65 3.76 -28.20
CA PRO A 4 29.55 4.36 -27.43
C PRO A 4 29.38 3.77 -26.01
N ASN A 5 30.03 2.64 -25.67
CA ASN A 5 29.80 1.95 -24.39
C ASN A 5 30.44 2.60 -23.14
N SER A 6 31.53 3.36 -23.30
CA SER A 6 32.32 3.85 -22.16
C SER A 6 31.54 4.87 -21.30
N ALA A 7 30.80 5.80 -21.92
CA ALA A 7 30.10 6.85 -21.17
C ALA A 7 28.92 6.32 -20.34
N GLU A 8 28.14 5.36 -20.86
CA GLU A 8 27.04 4.73 -20.13
C GLU A 8 27.55 3.83 -19.00
N GLU A 9 28.64 3.10 -19.24
CA GLU A 9 29.28 2.25 -18.24
C GLU A 9 29.87 3.08 -17.08
N HIS A 10 30.56 4.18 -17.37
CA HIS A 10 31.04 5.11 -16.33
C HIS A 10 29.90 5.69 -15.50
N LYS A 11 28.75 6.00 -16.11
CA LYS A 11 27.56 6.48 -15.37
C LYS A 11 27.00 5.40 -14.44
N LEU A 12 26.94 4.15 -14.89
CA LEU A 12 26.45 3.04 -14.07
C LEU A 12 27.38 2.72 -12.90
N VAL A 13 28.70 2.74 -13.12
CA VAL A 13 29.70 2.60 -12.06
C VAL A 13 29.53 3.72 -11.02
N SER A 14 29.45 4.97 -11.48
CA SER A 14 29.26 6.14 -10.61
C SER A 14 27.95 6.06 -9.80
N SER A 15 26.86 5.63 -10.44
CA SER A 15 25.57 5.45 -9.79
C SER A 15 25.60 4.32 -8.74
N PHE A 16 26.25 3.21 -9.06
CA PHE A 16 26.43 2.10 -8.12
C PHE A 16 27.26 2.52 -6.91
N GLU A 17 28.39 3.20 -7.11
CA GLU A 17 29.23 3.67 -6.00
C GLU A 17 28.51 4.72 -5.13
N SER A 18 27.69 5.59 -5.74
CA SER A 18 26.87 6.55 -5.01
C SER A 18 25.86 5.83 -4.10
N VAL A 19 25.09 4.88 -4.66
CA VAL A 19 24.11 4.09 -3.91
C VAL A 19 24.79 3.23 -2.84
N ARG A 20 25.95 2.63 -3.16
CA ARG A 20 26.76 1.86 -2.21
C ARG A 20 27.17 2.72 -1.03
N LYS A 21 27.67 3.93 -1.28
CA LYS A 21 28.05 4.86 -0.22
C LYS A 21 26.89 5.20 0.71
N VAL A 22 25.70 5.44 0.14
CA VAL A 22 24.49 5.73 0.93
C VAL A 22 24.08 4.50 1.75
N LEU A 23 23.96 3.33 1.12
CA LEU A 23 23.52 2.10 1.80
C LEU A 23 24.53 1.54 2.79
N SER A 24 25.81 1.94 2.73
CA SER A 24 26.83 1.52 3.69
C SER A 24 26.76 2.29 5.02
N ASP A 25 25.87 3.27 5.13
CA ASP A 25 25.61 4.00 6.37
C ASP A 25 24.83 3.12 7.37
N GLU A 26 25.10 3.26 8.68
CA GLU A 26 24.51 2.45 9.75
C GLU A 26 22.99 2.56 9.80
N GLN A 27 22.43 3.70 9.36
CA GLN A 27 20.98 3.92 9.27
C GLN A 27 20.26 2.94 8.32
N PHE A 28 20.98 2.23 7.46
CA PHE A 28 20.44 1.24 6.52
C PHE A 28 20.89 -0.20 6.81
N ALA A 29 21.52 -0.44 7.97
CA ALA A 29 22.04 -1.75 8.34
C ALA A 29 20.96 -2.86 8.36
N ASP A 30 19.71 -2.50 8.67
CA ASP A 30 18.54 -3.39 8.66
C ASP A 30 18.23 -3.98 7.26
N ARG A 31 18.79 -3.39 6.20
CA ARG A 31 18.56 -3.79 4.80
C ARG A 31 19.62 -4.76 4.30
N TRP A 32 20.77 -4.85 4.96
CA TRP A 32 21.92 -5.58 4.44
C TRP A 32 21.64 -7.07 4.31
N ASP A 33 20.91 -7.65 5.26
CA ASP A 33 20.54 -9.08 5.26
C ASP A 33 19.37 -9.40 4.33
N LYS A 34 18.63 -8.39 3.86
CA LYS A 34 17.47 -8.61 3.00
C LYS A 34 17.90 -8.93 1.56
N PRO A 35 17.24 -9.88 0.89
CA PRO A 35 17.54 -10.21 -0.50
C PRO A 35 17.14 -9.06 -1.43
N LEU A 36 17.86 -8.88 -2.55
CA LEU A 36 17.56 -7.84 -3.54
C LEU A 36 16.11 -7.92 -4.08
N ALA A 37 15.53 -9.14 -4.13
CA ALA A 37 14.14 -9.37 -4.50
C ALA A 37 13.13 -8.58 -3.66
N TYR A 38 13.48 -8.23 -2.42
CA TYR A 38 12.61 -7.48 -1.50
C TYR A 38 12.17 -6.12 -2.07
N TRP A 39 12.98 -5.53 -2.97
CA TRP A 39 12.67 -4.25 -3.62
C TRP A 39 12.17 -4.38 -5.07
N ALA A 40 11.99 -5.61 -5.57
CA ALA A 40 11.47 -5.85 -6.91
C ALA A 40 9.95 -5.63 -6.98
N LEU A 41 9.49 -4.98 -8.05
CA LEU A 41 8.06 -4.81 -8.35
C LEU A 41 7.63 -5.77 -9.46
N PRO A 42 6.36 -6.22 -9.49
CA PRO A 42 5.83 -7.08 -10.56
C PRO A 42 6.03 -6.53 -11.98
N ASN A 43 5.99 -5.20 -12.13
CA ASN A 43 6.16 -4.51 -13.41
C ASN A 43 7.62 -4.27 -13.80
N ASP A 44 8.59 -4.63 -12.94
CA ASP A 44 10.00 -4.47 -13.29
C ASP A 44 10.39 -5.46 -14.39
N ARG A 45 10.76 -4.88 -15.53
CA ARG A 45 11.27 -5.64 -16.66
C ARG A 45 12.77 -5.83 -16.49
N ARG A 46 13.27 -6.97 -16.99
CA ARG A 46 14.71 -7.28 -17.07
C ARG A 46 15.40 -7.39 -15.69
N LEU A 47 14.70 -8.00 -14.73
CA LEU A 47 15.26 -8.28 -13.41
C LEU A 47 16.56 -9.10 -13.50
N PRO A 48 17.58 -8.76 -12.71
CA PRO A 48 18.83 -9.51 -12.65
C PRO A 48 18.63 -10.77 -11.80
N LEU A 49 18.04 -11.81 -12.38
CA LEU A 49 17.68 -13.06 -11.67
C LEU A 49 18.85 -13.67 -10.86
N ALA A 50 20.09 -13.55 -11.37
CA ALA A 50 21.29 -14.03 -10.67
C ALA A 50 21.58 -13.33 -9.33
N PHE A 51 20.99 -12.15 -9.10
CA PHE A 51 21.21 -11.33 -7.92
C PHE A 51 19.99 -11.22 -7.01
N LEU A 52 18.80 -11.64 -7.45
CA LEU A 52 17.57 -11.47 -6.69
C LEU A 52 17.59 -12.17 -5.33
N GLY A 53 18.22 -13.34 -5.24
CA GLY A 53 18.36 -14.08 -3.98
C GLY A 53 19.57 -13.68 -3.13
N ARG A 54 20.43 -12.78 -3.61
CA ARG A 54 21.59 -12.31 -2.85
C ARG A 54 21.19 -11.19 -1.91
N SER A 55 21.80 -11.14 -0.74
CA SER A 55 21.61 -10.06 0.22
C SER A 55 22.15 -8.73 -0.35
N VAL A 56 21.60 -7.61 0.09
CA VAL A 56 22.13 -6.29 -0.30
C VAL A 56 23.58 -6.14 0.19
N GLY A 57 23.89 -6.59 1.40
CA GLY A 57 25.25 -6.56 1.95
C GLY A 57 26.26 -7.29 1.05
N ASP A 58 25.90 -8.47 0.55
CA ASP A 58 26.75 -9.24 -0.38
C ASP A 58 26.96 -8.50 -1.70
N LEU A 59 25.90 -7.88 -2.23
CA LEU A 59 25.96 -7.14 -3.49
C LEU A 59 26.80 -5.87 -3.36
N LEU A 60 26.69 -5.15 -2.25
CA LEU A 60 27.50 -3.96 -1.97
C LEU A 60 28.96 -4.29 -1.68
N SER A 61 29.23 -5.49 -1.16
CA SER A 61 30.60 -5.97 -0.95
C SER A 61 31.28 -6.45 -2.23
N THR A 62 30.50 -6.76 -3.27
CA THR A 62 31.02 -7.22 -4.57
C THR A 62 31.40 -6.01 -5.44
N PRO A 63 32.64 -5.95 -5.97
CA PRO A 63 33.03 -4.90 -6.90
C PRO A 63 32.13 -4.84 -8.15
N PHE A 64 31.84 -3.63 -8.64
CA PHE A 64 30.94 -3.44 -9.80
C PHE A 64 31.37 -4.24 -11.04
N HIS A 65 32.67 -4.36 -11.29
CA HIS A 65 33.19 -5.08 -12.45
C HIS A 65 32.92 -6.60 -12.39
N GLU A 66 32.84 -7.18 -11.20
CA GLU A 66 32.48 -8.59 -11.02
C GLU A 66 30.97 -8.80 -11.21
N LEU A 67 30.16 -7.85 -10.74
CA LEU A 67 28.71 -7.86 -10.95
C LEU A 67 28.37 -7.71 -12.44
N SER A 68 29.06 -6.83 -13.16
CA SER A 68 28.85 -6.65 -14.60
C SER A 68 29.35 -7.82 -15.44
N ALA A 69 30.38 -8.53 -14.99
CA ALA A 69 30.93 -9.72 -15.65
C ALA A 69 30.10 -11.00 -15.43
N THR A 70 29.07 -10.97 -14.57
CA THR A 70 28.26 -12.15 -14.27
C THR A 70 27.51 -12.66 -15.52
N ARG A 71 27.62 -13.97 -15.80
CA ARG A 71 27.00 -14.57 -17.00
C ARG A 71 25.50 -14.29 -17.04
N GLY A 72 25.04 -13.74 -18.17
CA GLY A 72 23.63 -13.42 -18.39
C GLY A 72 23.18 -12.10 -17.76
N ILE A 73 24.10 -11.31 -17.21
CA ILE A 73 23.90 -9.91 -16.81
C ILE A 73 24.50 -9.01 -17.89
N GLY A 74 23.63 -8.27 -18.58
CA GLY A 74 24.03 -7.23 -19.53
C GLY A 74 23.68 -5.84 -19.01
N GLN A 75 24.01 -4.80 -19.77
CA GLN A 75 23.80 -3.39 -19.40
C GLN A 75 22.39 -3.06 -18.88
N LYS A 76 21.36 -3.65 -19.51
CA LYS A 76 19.96 -3.43 -19.09
C LYS A 76 19.63 -4.09 -17.74
N LYS A 77 20.25 -5.22 -17.42
CA LYS A 77 20.06 -5.93 -16.15
C LYS A 77 20.88 -5.30 -15.03
N ILE A 78 22.09 -4.82 -15.32
CA ILE A 78 22.90 -4.08 -14.34
C ILE A 78 22.26 -2.73 -14.00
N SER A 79 21.65 -2.05 -14.98
CA SER A 79 20.83 -0.87 -14.73
C SER A 79 19.63 -1.20 -13.84
N SER A 80 18.97 -2.35 -14.05
CA SER A 80 17.91 -2.83 -13.14
C SER A 80 18.43 -3.12 -11.73
N LEU A 81 19.63 -3.67 -11.58
CA LEU A 81 20.26 -3.88 -10.27
C LEU A 81 20.43 -2.54 -9.54
N VAL A 82 21.05 -1.55 -10.19
CA VAL A 82 21.27 -0.21 -9.61
C VAL A 82 19.94 0.45 -9.24
N LYS A 83 18.89 0.27 -10.08
CA LYS A 83 17.54 0.75 -9.78
C LYS A 83 16.95 0.12 -8.52
N LEU A 84 17.12 -1.19 -8.33
CA LEU A 84 16.64 -1.90 -7.12
C LEU A 84 17.42 -1.45 -5.88
N LEU A 85 18.74 -1.29 -5.98
CA LEU A 85 19.55 -0.76 -4.88
C LEU A 85 19.20 0.70 -4.54
N HIS A 86 18.88 1.52 -5.53
CA HIS A 86 18.39 2.88 -5.29
C HIS A 86 17.01 2.90 -4.62
N ARG A 87 16.14 1.91 -4.87
CA ARG A 87 14.93 1.76 -4.06
C ARG A 87 15.28 1.36 -2.64
N ALA A 88 16.31 0.55 -2.45
CA ALA A 88 16.79 0.24 -1.10
C ALA A 88 17.33 1.45 -0.36
N THR A 89 17.61 2.60 -0.99
CA THR A 89 17.98 3.85 -0.27
C THR A 89 16.78 4.70 0.14
N HIS A 90 15.56 4.38 -0.31
CA HIS A 90 14.34 5.14 -0.03
C HIS A 90 13.30 4.22 0.63
N ASN A 91 12.58 4.71 1.65
CA ASN A 91 11.46 3.95 2.23
C ASN A 91 10.20 3.95 1.33
N GLU A 92 10.22 4.65 0.20
CA GLU A 92 9.08 4.82 -0.72
C GLU A 92 9.33 4.21 -2.11
N PRO A 93 8.27 3.79 -2.86
CA PRO A 93 8.38 3.50 -4.29
C PRO A 93 8.81 4.78 -5.05
N PRO A 94 9.51 4.63 -6.19
CA PRO A 94 10.70 5.42 -6.50
C PRO A 94 10.46 6.91 -6.76
N ALA A 95 11.26 7.75 -6.11
CA ALA A 95 11.90 8.88 -6.78
C ALA A 95 12.91 8.34 -7.81
N VAL A 96 12.71 8.69 -9.08
CA VAL A 96 13.50 8.23 -10.23
C VAL A 96 14.89 8.88 -10.22
N PRO A 97 16.01 8.17 -10.47
CA PRO A 97 17.26 8.84 -10.76
C PRO A 97 17.39 9.21 -12.26
N TYR A 98 17.11 10.49 -12.50
CA TYR A 98 17.60 11.47 -13.50
C TYR A 98 17.53 11.27 -15.03
N GLY A 99 16.82 12.22 -15.68
CA GLY A 99 17.07 12.63 -17.07
C GLY A 99 16.03 13.49 -17.79
N ILE A 100 14.82 13.74 -17.27
CA ILE A 100 13.78 14.50 -18.00
C ILE A 100 13.06 15.46 -17.07
N ARG A 101 13.38 16.75 -17.20
CA ARG A 101 12.80 17.86 -16.43
C ARG A 101 11.39 18.25 -16.91
N GLU A 102 10.93 17.67 -18.02
CA GLU A 102 9.63 17.93 -18.63
C GLU A 102 8.49 17.01 -18.10
N LEU A 103 8.83 15.98 -17.32
CA LEU A 103 7.84 15.08 -16.68
C LEU A 103 7.69 15.31 -15.17
N ALA A 104 8.52 16.18 -14.58
CA ALA A 104 8.39 16.56 -13.17
C ALA A 104 7.04 17.23 -12.91
N ASP A 105 6.59 18.07 -13.85
CA ASP A 105 5.27 18.70 -13.82
C ASP A 105 4.13 17.66 -14.00
N GLU A 106 4.36 16.58 -14.75
CA GLU A 106 3.40 15.47 -14.89
C GLU A 106 3.36 14.53 -13.66
N MET A 107 4.46 14.47 -12.90
CA MET A 107 4.60 13.57 -11.75
C MET A 107 4.16 14.20 -10.44
N ASP A 108 4.37 15.50 -10.25
CA ASP A 108 3.70 16.26 -9.19
C ASP A 108 2.18 16.30 -9.43
N GLN A 109 1.75 16.32 -10.70
CA GLN A 109 0.35 16.07 -11.07
C GLN A 109 -0.11 14.64 -10.75
N LYS A 110 0.74 13.60 -10.89
CA LYS A 110 0.39 12.21 -10.52
C LYS A 110 0.39 11.92 -9.02
N ARG A 111 1.27 12.56 -8.25
CA ARG A 111 1.25 12.54 -6.79
C ARG A 111 0.01 13.26 -6.26
N ALA A 112 -0.29 14.43 -6.83
CA ALA A 112 -1.55 15.11 -6.58
C ALA A 112 -2.76 14.27 -7.04
N GLN A 113 -2.69 13.50 -8.12
CA GLN A 113 -3.76 12.56 -8.53
C GLN A 113 -3.94 11.38 -7.56
N LEU A 114 -2.86 10.83 -6.99
CA LEU A 114 -2.94 9.81 -5.92
C LEU A 114 -3.57 10.38 -4.63
N GLU A 115 -3.39 11.67 -4.36
CA GLU A 115 -3.92 12.37 -3.19
C GLU A 115 -5.32 13.00 -3.42
N SER A 116 -5.79 13.11 -4.68
CA SER A 116 -7.02 13.84 -5.04
C SER A 116 -8.12 13.01 -5.71
N HIS A 117 -8.00 11.68 -5.78
CA HIS A 117 -9.00 10.87 -6.49
C HIS A 117 -10.04 10.27 -5.55
N GLU A 118 -11.10 11.06 -5.31
CA GLU A 118 -12.45 10.53 -5.12
C GLU A 118 -12.82 9.67 -6.35
N GLY A 119 -12.50 8.38 -6.30
CA GLY A 119 -12.94 7.38 -7.27
C GLY A 119 -11.95 7.08 -8.42
N SER A 120 -11.52 5.82 -8.46
CA SER A 120 -10.81 5.17 -9.58
C SER A 120 -9.30 5.44 -9.70
N GLY A 121 -8.50 4.59 -9.04
CA GLY A 121 -7.12 4.38 -9.46
C GLY A 121 -6.17 3.59 -8.56
N PHE A 122 -6.62 2.84 -7.53
CA PHE A 122 -5.68 2.01 -6.76
C PHE A 122 -5.08 0.90 -7.63
N ASP A 123 -3.77 0.97 -7.88
CA ASP A 123 -2.98 0.00 -8.65
C ASP A 123 -2.19 -0.93 -7.71
N PRO A 124 -2.64 -2.18 -7.52
CA PRO A 124 -1.98 -3.15 -6.64
C PRO A 124 -0.60 -3.60 -7.13
N SER A 125 -0.24 -3.31 -8.39
CA SER A 125 1.06 -3.69 -8.96
C SER A 125 2.20 -2.77 -8.55
N LEU A 126 1.89 -1.59 -8.00
CA LEU A 126 2.86 -0.61 -7.50
C LEU A 126 3.28 -0.88 -6.04
N VAL A 127 2.59 -1.77 -5.33
CA VAL A 127 2.88 -2.09 -3.93
C VAL A 127 4.12 -2.99 -3.84
N SER A 128 5.14 -2.52 -3.13
CA SER A 128 6.35 -3.25 -2.76
C SER A 128 6.18 -3.95 -1.40
N GLU A 129 7.06 -4.90 -1.09
CA GLU A 129 7.11 -5.54 0.23
C GLU A 129 7.40 -4.52 1.34
N VAL A 130 8.24 -3.52 1.06
CA VAL A 130 8.54 -2.41 1.99
C VAL A 130 7.24 -1.69 2.40
N LEU A 131 6.46 -1.24 1.42
CA LEU A 131 5.19 -0.55 1.68
C LEU A 131 4.20 -1.44 2.42
N TRP A 132 4.13 -2.71 2.03
CA TRP A 132 3.26 -3.67 2.69
C TRP A 132 3.58 -3.81 4.18
N VAL A 133 4.86 -3.92 4.53
CA VAL A 133 5.31 -3.97 5.94
C VAL A 133 4.97 -2.68 6.68
N GLU A 134 5.18 -1.50 6.08
CA GLU A 134 4.82 -0.22 6.70
C GLU A 134 3.31 -0.11 6.99
N TRP A 135 2.48 -0.59 6.06
CA TRP A 135 1.03 -0.61 6.25
C TRP A 135 0.63 -1.59 7.35
N CYS A 136 1.26 -2.78 7.39
CA CYS A 136 1.06 -3.76 8.45
C CYS A 136 1.46 -3.20 9.82
N ASP A 137 2.61 -2.53 9.90
CA ASP A 137 3.08 -1.89 11.13
C ASP A 137 2.14 -0.78 11.60
N THR A 138 1.50 -0.07 10.67
CA THR A 138 0.47 0.91 11.00
C THR A 138 -0.77 0.23 11.61
N VAL A 139 -1.21 -0.89 11.04
CA VAL A 139 -2.32 -1.69 11.61
C VAL A 139 -1.99 -2.18 13.02
N ARG A 140 -0.76 -2.68 13.26
CA ARG A 140 -0.29 -3.11 14.58
C ARG A 140 -0.23 -1.95 15.57
N ARG A 141 0.39 -0.84 15.15
CA ARG A 141 0.59 0.36 15.98
C ARG A 141 -0.72 0.94 16.51
N PHE A 142 -1.79 0.84 15.73
CA PHE A 142 -3.12 1.33 16.10
C PHE A 142 -4.07 0.23 16.60
N HIS A 143 -3.56 -0.99 16.85
CA HIS A 143 -4.34 -2.14 17.34
C HIS A 143 -5.59 -2.45 16.51
N LEU A 144 -5.47 -2.35 15.18
CA LEU A 144 -6.60 -2.58 14.25
C LEU A 144 -6.70 -4.04 13.79
N GLU A 145 -5.92 -4.95 14.36
CA GLU A 145 -5.82 -6.35 13.96
C GLU A 145 -7.16 -7.09 14.05
N ASP A 146 -8.00 -6.74 15.04
CA ASP A 146 -9.32 -7.33 15.24
C ASP A 146 -10.41 -6.74 14.33
N ALA A 147 -10.12 -5.66 13.59
CA ALA A 147 -11.09 -5.09 12.66
C ALA A 147 -11.26 -6.01 11.44
N THR A 148 -12.49 -6.12 10.94
CA THR A 148 -12.79 -6.90 9.74
C THR A 148 -12.58 -6.06 8.47
N LEU A 149 -12.13 -6.70 7.39
CA LEU A 149 -11.95 -6.05 6.09
C LEU A 149 -13.23 -5.36 5.61
N GLY A 150 -14.39 -6.01 5.74
CA GLY A 150 -15.67 -5.46 5.30
C GLY A 150 -16.05 -4.17 6.02
N ARG A 151 -15.64 -4.00 7.29
CA ARG A 151 -15.93 -2.79 8.06
C ARG A 151 -15.13 -1.58 7.60
N LEU A 152 -13.92 -1.81 7.10
CA LEU A 152 -12.96 -0.76 6.70
C LEU A 152 -12.85 -0.62 5.18
N ALA A 153 -13.55 -1.46 4.43
CA ALA A 153 -13.66 -1.34 2.99
C ALA A 153 -14.39 -0.03 2.62
N PRO A 154 -13.93 0.69 1.58
CA PRO A 154 -14.64 1.87 1.07
C PRO A 154 -16.05 1.55 0.59
N SER A 155 -16.26 0.36 0.03
CA SER A 155 -17.56 -0.18 -0.34
C SER A 155 -17.54 -1.70 -0.33
N LEU A 156 -18.65 -2.31 0.11
CA LEU A 156 -18.83 -3.75 0.07
C LEU A 156 -19.07 -4.29 -1.35
N GLN A 157 -19.46 -3.45 -2.32
CA GLN A 157 -19.63 -3.88 -3.72
C GLN A 157 -18.34 -4.41 -4.33
N MET A 158 -17.21 -3.80 -3.94
CA MET A 158 -15.89 -4.12 -4.47
C MET A 158 -15.26 -5.33 -3.76
N LEU A 159 -15.77 -5.68 -2.57
CA LEU A 159 -15.23 -6.72 -1.72
C LEU A 159 -16.01 -8.03 -1.93
N PRO A 160 -15.36 -9.13 -2.35
CA PRO A 160 -16.03 -10.42 -2.39
C PRO A 160 -16.52 -10.83 -1.00
N THR A 161 -17.78 -11.26 -0.89
CA THR A 161 -18.46 -11.61 0.38
C THR A 161 -17.66 -12.55 1.28
N VAL A 162 -16.88 -13.45 0.68
CA VAL A 162 -16.05 -14.45 1.38
C VAL A 162 -14.98 -13.83 2.30
N ILE A 163 -14.53 -12.60 2.04
CA ILE A 163 -13.48 -11.94 2.84
C ILE A 163 -14.01 -10.83 3.74
N TRP A 164 -15.33 -10.63 3.83
CA TRP A 164 -15.91 -9.55 4.63
C TRP A 164 -15.61 -9.67 6.12
N GLU A 165 -15.67 -10.89 6.64
CA GLU A 165 -15.50 -11.20 8.07
C GLU A 165 -14.04 -11.50 8.44
N LYS A 166 -13.14 -11.54 7.45
CA LYS A 166 -11.72 -11.76 7.67
C LYS A 166 -11.10 -10.60 8.43
N ARG A 167 -10.35 -10.90 9.49
CA ARG A 167 -9.68 -9.89 10.32
C ARG A 167 -8.45 -9.36 9.61
N LEU A 168 -8.09 -8.10 9.86
CA LEU A 168 -6.84 -7.54 9.34
C LEU A 168 -5.64 -8.33 9.86
N GLY A 169 -5.67 -8.73 11.13
CA GLY A 169 -4.63 -9.53 11.78
C GLY A 169 -4.25 -10.82 11.05
N GLU A 170 -5.17 -11.41 10.28
CA GLU A 170 -4.86 -12.61 9.47
C GLU A 170 -3.85 -12.35 8.34
N TYR A 171 -3.64 -11.09 7.96
CA TYR A 171 -2.75 -10.69 6.86
C TYR A 171 -1.48 -10.00 7.32
N VAL A 172 -1.46 -9.42 8.52
CA VAL A 172 -0.35 -8.58 9.00
C VAL A 172 0.98 -9.35 9.12
N ASP A 173 0.90 -10.66 9.38
CA ASP A 173 2.06 -11.53 9.51
C ASP A 173 2.49 -12.20 8.19
N GLN A 174 1.74 -11.96 7.10
CA GLN A 174 2.03 -12.55 5.79
C GLN A 174 2.83 -11.57 4.92
N SER A 175 3.74 -12.09 4.10
CA SER A 175 4.39 -11.30 3.06
C SER A 175 3.44 -10.99 1.90
N LEU A 176 3.76 -9.96 1.12
CA LEU A 176 2.97 -9.61 -0.07
C LEU A 176 2.99 -10.76 -1.09
N SER A 177 4.08 -11.52 -1.17
CA SER A 177 4.14 -12.72 -2.02
C SER A 177 3.22 -13.83 -1.51
N GLU A 178 3.19 -14.07 -0.20
CA GLU A 178 2.32 -15.08 0.40
C GLU A 178 0.84 -14.76 0.15
N ILE A 179 0.44 -13.51 0.34
CA ILE A 179 -0.94 -13.05 0.09
C ILE A 179 -1.33 -13.23 -1.37
N ARG A 180 -0.40 -12.96 -2.30
CA ARG A 180 -0.63 -13.15 -3.75
C ARG A 180 -0.74 -14.62 -4.15
N ASP A 181 -0.03 -15.50 -3.44
CA ASP A 181 -0.01 -16.95 -3.70
C ASP A 181 -1.13 -17.73 -2.97
N MET A 182 -1.88 -17.08 -2.07
CA MET A 182 -3.02 -17.68 -1.39
C MET A 182 -4.07 -18.18 -2.41
N ARG A 183 -4.31 -19.50 -2.45
CA ARG A 183 -5.28 -20.14 -3.35
C ARG A 183 -6.71 -19.58 -3.24
N THR A 184 -7.06 -19.06 -2.06
CA THR A 184 -8.37 -18.46 -1.79
C THR A 184 -8.44 -16.99 -2.19
N HIS A 185 -7.34 -16.35 -2.60
CA HIS A 185 -7.24 -14.92 -2.84
C HIS A 185 -6.79 -14.64 -4.27
N GLY A 186 -7.73 -14.70 -5.20
CA GLY A 186 -7.46 -14.23 -6.56
C GLY A 186 -7.14 -12.72 -6.59
N GLU A 187 -6.61 -12.25 -7.71
CA GLU A 187 -6.10 -10.87 -7.90
C GLU A 187 -7.08 -9.76 -7.44
N LYS A 188 -8.39 -9.95 -7.67
CA LYS A 188 -9.43 -9.02 -7.19
C LYS A 188 -9.47 -8.90 -5.66
N ARG A 189 -9.28 -10.01 -4.92
CA ARG A 189 -9.29 -10.03 -3.45
C ARG A 189 -8.04 -9.37 -2.90
N VAL A 190 -6.88 -9.71 -3.47
CA VAL A 190 -5.59 -9.11 -3.11
C VAL A 190 -5.65 -7.59 -3.31
N ARG A 191 -6.18 -7.12 -4.45
CA ARG A 191 -6.34 -5.69 -4.70
C ARG A 191 -7.08 -4.97 -3.57
N VAL A 192 -8.21 -5.50 -3.13
CA VAL A 192 -9.02 -4.85 -2.09
C VAL A 192 -8.33 -4.89 -0.73
N ILE A 193 -7.62 -5.98 -0.40
CA ILE A 193 -6.82 -6.04 0.83
C ILE A 193 -5.79 -4.90 0.82
N LEU A 194 -5.03 -4.77 -0.26
CA LEU A 194 -4.02 -3.73 -0.39
C LEU A 194 -4.64 -2.32 -0.37
N GLU A 195 -5.80 -2.13 -0.97
CA GLU A 195 -6.53 -0.85 -0.96
C GLU A 195 -6.98 -0.47 0.45
N VAL A 196 -7.48 -1.43 1.24
CA VAL A 196 -7.87 -1.20 2.63
C VAL A 196 -6.66 -0.85 3.49
N PHE A 197 -5.56 -1.60 3.39
CA PHE A 197 -4.34 -1.31 4.14
C PHE A 197 -3.73 0.04 3.75
N SER A 198 -3.73 0.39 2.46
CA SER A 198 -3.31 1.70 1.98
C SER A 198 -4.17 2.82 2.57
N ALA A 199 -5.50 2.67 2.56
CA ALA A 199 -6.42 3.68 3.08
C ALA A 199 -6.25 3.88 4.59
N ILE A 200 -6.06 2.79 5.34
CA ILE A 200 -5.77 2.85 6.79
C ILE A 200 -4.46 3.56 7.03
N HIS A 201 -3.40 3.19 6.29
CA HIS A 201 -2.10 3.82 6.42
C HIS A 201 -2.22 5.32 6.15
N GLN A 202 -2.70 5.74 4.98
CA GLN A 202 -2.87 7.16 4.62
C GLN A 202 -3.63 7.98 5.67
N LEU A 203 -4.67 7.39 6.27
CA LEU A 203 -5.46 8.07 7.30
C LEU A 203 -4.68 8.25 8.62
N LEU A 204 -3.75 7.35 8.93
CA LEU A 204 -3.07 7.26 10.22
C LEU A 204 -1.59 7.64 10.19
N SER A 205 -0.93 7.72 9.03
CA SER A 205 0.50 8.05 8.90
C SER A 205 0.86 9.38 9.55
N GLY A 206 -0.06 10.35 9.53
CA GLY A 206 0.11 11.66 10.16
C GLY A 206 -0.25 11.72 11.65
N SER A 207 -0.80 10.63 12.21
CA SER A 207 -1.23 10.60 13.61
C SER A 207 -0.13 9.98 14.48
N THR A 208 0.26 10.67 15.57
CA THR A 208 1.07 10.03 16.59
C THR A 208 0.21 9.09 17.40
N ALA A 209 0.62 7.83 17.51
CA ALA A 209 0.07 6.91 18.50
C ALA A 209 0.54 7.37 19.89
N ASP A 210 -0.06 8.42 20.41
CA ASP A 210 0.18 8.87 21.77
C ASP A 210 -0.47 7.87 22.74
N ASN A 211 0.28 7.38 23.72
CA ASN A 211 -0.15 6.34 24.68
C ASN A 211 -1.39 6.70 25.53
N HIS A 212 -1.93 7.91 25.42
CA HIS A 212 -3.09 8.37 26.18
C HIS A 212 -4.38 8.49 25.35
N LEU A 213 -4.32 8.34 24.02
CA LEU A 213 -5.48 8.44 23.12
C LEU A 213 -5.61 7.20 22.24
N SER A 214 -6.83 6.65 22.18
CA SER A 214 -7.16 5.55 21.27
C SER A 214 -7.87 6.09 20.03
N ALA A 215 -7.39 5.74 18.83
CA ALA A 215 -8.11 5.99 17.59
C ALA A 215 -9.06 4.82 17.27
N ARG A 216 -10.31 5.11 16.92
CA ARG A 216 -11.27 4.10 16.45
C ARG A 216 -11.72 4.44 15.03
N LEU A 217 -11.39 3.58 14.08
CA LEU A 217 -11.84 3.71 12.70
C LEU A 217 -13.30 3.22 12.57
N ILE A 218 -14.18 4.12 12.15
CA ILE A 218 -15.57 3.81 11.83
C ILE A 218 -16.01 4.51 10.55
N PRO A 219 -16.96 3.95 9.79
CA PRO A 219 -17.55 4.64 8.66
C PRO A 219 -18.15 5.98 9.08
N ARG A 220 -17.93 7.04 8.28
CA ARG A 220 -18.33 8.41 8.63
C ARG A 220 -19.83 8.56 8.91
N PHE A 221 -20.68 7.78 8.24
CA PHE A 221 -22.13 7.81 8.45
C PHE A 221 -22.56 7.25 9.82
N ILE A 222 -21.71 6.47 10.50
CA ILE A 222 -22.01 5.90 11.83
C ILE A 222 -21.86 6.96 12.92
N LEU A 223 -20.91 7.90 12.80
CA LEU A 223 -20.67 8.95 13.80
C LEU A 223 -21.94 9.73 14.21
N PRO A 224 -22.75 10.29 13.28
CA PRO A 224 -23.97 11.00 13.65
C PRO A 224 -25.03 10.06 14.25
N ILE A 225 -25.10 8.79 13.82
CA ILE A 225 -26.03 7.79 14.37
C ILE A 225 -25.66 7.48 15.83
N GLU A 226 -24.40 7.14 16.10
CA GLU A 226 -23.92 6.84 17.46
C GLU A 226 -24.09 8.04 18.39
N SER A 227 -23.76 9.25 17.91
CA SER A 227 -23.92 10.48 18.71
C SER A 227 -25.39 10.71 19.07
N TRP A 228 -26.30 10.51 18.12
CA TRP A 228 -27.74 10.64 18.37
C TRP A 228 -28.24 9.54 19.33
N LEU A 229 -27.89 8.28 19.10
CA LEU A 229 -28.28 7.16 19.98
C LEU A 229 -27.80 7.37 21.42
N ASN A 230 -26.56 7.83 21.60
CA ASN A 230 -26.01 8.11 22.93
C ASN A 230 -26.71 9.30 23.61
N GLY A 231 -27.12 10.32 22.84
CA GLY A 231 -27.91 11.44 23.33
C GLY A 231 -29.32 10.99 23.76
N THR A 232 -30.02 10.28 22.89
CA THR A 232 -31.37 9.76 23.15
C THR A 232 -31.39 8.81 24.34
N ARG A 233 -30.38 7.95 24.50
CA ARG A 233 -30.27 7.05 25.66
C ARG A 233 -30.17 7.79 26.99
N ARG A 234 -29.66 9.03 27.01
CA ARG A 234 -29.59 9.87 28.22
C ARG A 234 -30.87 10.65 28.46
N GLY A 235 -31.76 10.74 27.48
CA GLY A 235 -33.06 11.39 27.61
C GLY A 235 -34.07 10.52 28.37
N CYS A 236 -35.05 11.15 29.02
CA CYS A 236 -36.13 10.45 29.71
C CYS A 236 -37.27 10.02 28.76
N GLU A 237 -37.32 10.54 27.54
CA GLU A 237 -38.38 10.28 26.59
C GLU A 237 -37.91 9.39 25.43
N PRO A 238 -38.73 8.43 24.98
CA PRO A 238 -38.42 7.65 23.80
C PRO A 238 -38.41 8.54 22.54
N PRO A 239 -37.51 8.27 21.58
CA PRO A 239 -37.42 9.07 20.36
C PRO A 239 -38.70 8.94 19.52
N ALA A 240 -39.07 10.03 18.85
CA ALA A 240 -40.21 10.00 17.94
C ALA A 240 -39.88 9.15 16.70
N ARG A 241 -40.89 8.48 16.11
CA ARG A 241 -40.71 7.65 14.91
C ARG A 241 -40.01 8.40 13.77
N LEU A 242 -40.38 9.67 13.55
CA LEU A 242 -39.80 10.51 12.51
C LEU A 242 -38.30 10.75 12.74
N GLU A 243 -37.87 10.89 14.00
CA GLU A 243 -36.46 11.08 14.34
C GLU A 243 -35.65 9.81 14.10
N VAL A 244 -36.20 8.64 14.47
CA VAL A 244 -35.59 7.34 14.17
C VAL A 244 -35.42 7.17 12.66
N GLU A 245 -36.45 7.50 11.87
CA GLU A 245 -36.40 7.40 10.42
C GLU A 245 -35.29 8.31 9.83
N GLN A 246 -35.23 9.56 10.26
CA GLN A 246 -34.28 10.53 9.72
C GLN A 246 -32.84 10.29 10.19
N ARG A 247 -32.65 9.93 11.45
CA ARG A 247 -31.33 9.86 12.09
C ARG A 247 -30.70 8.47 12.03
N VAL A 248 -31.50 7.41 11.85
CA VAL A 248 -31.02 6.02 11.79
C VAL A 248 -31.35 5.37 10.46
N ALA A 249 -32.63 5.31 10.09
CA ALA A 249 -33.06 4.53 8.93
C ALA A 249 -32.51 5.10 7.61
N ARG A 250 -32.62 6.42 7.38
CA ARG A 250 -32.13 7.06 6.14
C ARG A 250 -30.63 6.90 5.92
N PRO A 251 -29.73 7.19 6.90
CA PRO A 251 -28.30 6.94 6.73
C PRO A 251 -27.97 5.47 6.43
N LEU A 252 -28.64 4.52 7.09
CA LEU A 252 -28.44 3.09 6.84
C LEU A 252 -28.92 2.68 5.44
N LEU A 253 -30.09 3.18 5.01
CA LEU A 253 -30.60 2.94 3.67
C LEU A 253 -29.67 3.53 2.60
N GLN A 254 -29.13 4.72 2.83
CA GLN A 254 -28.16 5.31 1.92
C GLN A 254 -26.89 4.46 1.81
N GLN A 255 -26.43 3.87 2.93
CA GLN A 255 -25.32 2.92 2.89
C GLN A 255 -25.67 1.64 2.13
N ILE A 256 -26.87 1.08 2.33
CA ILE A 256 -27.37 -0.08 1.56
C ILE A 256 -27.39 0.21 0.07
N ARG A 257 -27.80 1.42 -0.32
CA ARG A 257 -27.79 1.86 -1.72
C ARG A 257 -26.37 1.83 -2.32
N ILE A 258 -25.39 2.30 -1.56
CA ILE A 258 -23.97 2.31 -1.96
C ILE A 258 -23.44 0.87 -2.02
N ASP A 259 -23.75 0.02 -1.05
CA ASP A 259 -23.14 -1.31 -0.92
C ASP A 259 -23.84 -2.42 -1.72
N SER A 260 -25.13 -2.28 -2.00
CA SER A 260 -25.96 -3.33 -2.63
C SER A 260 -26.74 -2.83 -3.85
N GLY A 261 -26.62 -1.54 -4.18
CA GLY A 261 -27.25 -0.94 -5.35
C GLY A 261 -28.73 -0.57 -5.15
N GLU A 262 -29.32 0.01 -6.20
CA GLU A 262 -30.65 0.60 -6.17
C GLU A 262 -31.75 -0.43 -5.85
N THR A 263 -31.68 -1.64 -6.42
CA THR A 263 -32.73 -2.66 -6.26
C THR A 263 -32.89 -3.09 -4.80
N VAL A 264 -31.79 -3.33 -4.09
CA VAL A 264 -31.82 -3.74 -2.67
C VAL A 264 -32.24 -2.57 -1.79
N TYR A 265 -31.80 -1.35 -2.11
CA TYR A 265 -32.25 -0.14 -1.44
C TYR A 265 -33.78 0.03 -1.49
N GLN A 266 -34.38 -0.12 -2.67
CA GLN A 266 -35.84 0.01 -2.83
C GLN A 266 -36.58 -1.04 -1.97
N LEU A 267 -36.12 -2.31 -2.01
CA LEU A 267 -36.71 -3.39 -1.22
C LEU A 267 -36.56 -3.18 0.29
N ALA A 268 -35.43 -2.64 0.75
CA ALA A 268 -35.20 -2.32 2.15
C ALA A 268 -36.05 -1.12 2.60
N ARG A 269 -36.15 -0.08 1.77
CA ARG A 269 -36.94 1.12 2.04
C ARG A 269 -38.43 0.81 2.14
N ASP A 270 -38.95 -0.03 1.25
CA ASP A 270 -40.39 -0.35 1.21
C ASP A 270 -40.85 -1.23 2.39
N ARG A 271 -39.91 -1.76 3.20
CA ARG A 271 -40.17 -2.59 4.39
C ARG A 271 -40.03 -1.86 5.74
N LEU A 272 -39.62 -0.59 5.74
CA LEU A 272 -39.44 0.27 6.93
C LEU A 272 -40.68 1.16 7.17
#